data_AF-A0A081BTM4-F1
#
_entry.id   AF-A0A081BTM4-F1
#
_cell.length_a   1.000
_cell.length_b   1.000
_cell.length_c   1.000
_cell.angle_alpha   90.00
_cell.angle_beta   90.00
_cell.angle_gamma   90.00
#
_symmetry.space_group_name_H-M   'P 1'
#
loop_
_entity.id
_entity.type
_entity.pdbx_description
1 polymer ?
#
loop_
_entity_poly.entity_id
_entity_poly.type
_entity_poly.pdbx_seq_one_letter_code
_entity_poly.pdbx_strand_id
1 'polypeptide(L)'
;MTDPERQISAILRCPIAAKRSLQWAIFLFPIWGSTWLVALLAVRHWTVYAPAIVPLLFARALFGLLIAALPIWFGIQGIRALKTHAGYSTGLLRSVLGISIGAAFVIVEIVTLFMVIAFMIQRNAAR
;
A
#
# COMPACT_ATOMS: atom_id res chain seq x y z
N MET A 1 -33.24 15.97 12.18
CA MET A 1 -32.83 17.13 11.38
C MET A 1 -31.34 17.32 11.55
N THR A 2 -30.57 17.08 10.49
CA THR A 2 -29.12 17.35 10.48
C THR A 2 -28.89 18.81 10.14
N ASP A 3 -28.18 19.51 11.02
CA ASP A 3 -27.83 20.91 10.91
C ASP A 3 -27.17 21.22 9.54
N PRO A 4 -27.77 22.04 8.67
CA PRO A 4 -27.25 22.32 7.34
C PRO A 4 -25.84 22.95 7.36
N GLU A 5 -25.49 23.69 8.41
CA GLU A 5 -24.13 24.22 8.61
C GLU A 5 -23.06 23.13 8.81
N ARG A 6 -23.44 22.00 9.44
CA ARG A 6 -22.53 20.84 9.57
C ARG A 6 -22.30 20.13 8.25
N GLN A 7 -23.28 20.11 7.34
CA GLN A 7 -23.11 19.54 6.00
C GLN A 7 -22.25 20.44 5.10
N ILE A 8 -22.43 21.77 5.16
CA ILE A 8 -21.64 22.71 4.35
C ILE A 8 -20.16 22.69 4.78
N SER A 9 -19.88 22.69 6.08
CA SER A 9 -18.51 22.57 6.60
C SER A 9 -17.86 21.21 6.28
N ALA A 10 -18.64 20.14 6.20
CA ALA A 10 -18.21 18.81 5.77
C ALA A 10 -17.87 18.75 4.26
N ILE A 11 -18.65 19.42 3.40
CA ILE A 11 -18.39 19.54 1.96
C ILE A 11 -17.13 20.37 1.71
N LEU A 12 -16.91 21.47 2.44
CA LEU A 12 -15.71 22.31 2.32
C LEU A 12 -14.42 21.60 2.80
N ARG A 13 -14.50 20.64 3.72
CA ARG A 13 -13.36 19.83 4.17
C ARG A 13 -13.05 18.62 3.25
N CYS A 14 -13.94 18.33 2.29
CA CYS A 14 -13.82 17.26 1.30
C CYS A 14 -12.50 17.26 0.50
N PRO A 15 -12.08 18.39 -0.12
CA PRO A 15 -10.85 18.40 -0.91
C PRO A 15 -9.59 18.22 -0.06
N ILE A 16 -9.59 18.66 1.21
CA ILE A 16 -8.39 18.68 2.05
C ILE A 16 -8.01 17.26 2.49
N ALA A 17 -8.98 16.45 2.90
CA ALA A 17 -8.72 15.08 3.35
C ALA A 17 -8.35 14.14 2.18
N ALA A 18 -9.02 14.28 1.04
CA ALA A 18 -8.70 13.54 -0.17
C ALA A 18 -7.32 13.92 -0.71
N LYS A 19 -6.99 15.22 -0.72
CA LYS A 19 -5.65 15.72 -1.10
C LYS A 19 -4.56 15.14 -0.20
N ARG A 20 -4.78 15.04 1.12
CA ARG A 20 -3.79 14.42 2.02
C ARG A 20 -3.57 12.94 1.71
N SER A 21 -4.64 12.18 1.48
CA SER A 21 -4.51 10.75 1.10
C SER A 21 -3.77 10.58 -0.23
N LEU A 22 -4.06 11.45 -1.20
CA LEU A 22 -3.38 11.45 -2.50
C LEU A 22 -1.91 11.88 -2.37
N GLN A 23 -1.60 12.88 -1.55
CA GLN A 23 -0.22 13.30 -1.27
C GLN A 23 0.60 12.18 -0.63
N TRP A 24 0.02 11.43 0.32
CA TRP A 24 0.68 10.25 0.87
C TRP A 24 0.92 9.17 -0.17
N ALA A 25 -0.05 8.90 -1.05
CA ALA A 25 0.14 7.94 -2.14
C ALA A 25 1.25 8.38 -3.09
N ILE A 26 1.30 9.66 -3.47
CA ILE A 26 2.35 10.24 -4.32
C ILE A 26 3.73 10.15 -3.64
N PHE A 27 3.82 10.30 -2.32
CA PHE A 27 5.08 10.17 -1.58
C PHE A 27 5.51 8.71 -1.38
N LEU A 28 4.57 7.81 -1.10
CA LEU A 28 4.85 6.40 -0.83
C LEU A 28 5.20 5.63 -2.11
N PHE A 29 4.64 6.02 -3.26
CA PHE A 29 4.90 5.36 -4.54
C PHE A 29 6.38 5.37 -4.97
N PRO A 30 7.12 6.51 -4.98
CA PRO A 30 8.54 6.51 -5.32
C PRO A 30 9.40 5.80 -4.27
N ILE A 31 9.03 5.88 -2.98
CA ILE A 31 9.71 5.12 -1.91
C ILE A 31 9.58 3.62 -2.20
N TRP A 32 8.36 3.13 -2.39
CA TRP A 32 8.11 1.74 -2.76
C TRP A 32 8.81 1.35 -4.07
N GLY A 33 8.75 2.17 -5.12
CA GLY A 33 9.41 1.93 -6.40
C GLY A 33 10.95 1.88 -6.32
N SER A 34 11.56 2.73 -5.48
CA SER A 34 13.01 2.68 -5.23
C SER A 34 13.45 1.37 -4.59
N THR A 35 12.62 0.78 -3.72
CA THR A 35 12.93 -0.55 -3.15
C THR A 35 12.90 -1.66 -4.21
N TRP A 36 12.05 -1.54 -5.22
CA TRP A 36 12.05 -2.42 -6.40
C TRP A 36 13.31 -2.24 -7.24
N LEU A 37 13.74 -1.00 -7.46
CA LEU A 37 14.97 -0.72 -8.21
C LEU A 37 16.20 -1.30 -7.50
N VAL A 38 16.30 -1.15 -6.18
CA VAL A 38 17.38 -1.75 -5.36
C VAL A 38 17.33 -3.26 -5.41
N ALA A 39 16.15 -3.87 -5.27
CA ALA A 39 15.99 -5.33 -5.38
C ALA A 39 16.40 -5.84 -6.77
N LEU A 40 16.01 -5.15 -7.85
CA LEU A 40 16.39 -5.50 -9.22
C LEU A 40 17.90 -5.38 -9.43
N LEU A 41 18.52 -4.31 -8.94
CA LEU A 41 19.98 -4.12 -9.00
C LEU A 41 20.71 -5.22 -8.21
N ALA A 42 20.20 -5.56 -7.02
CA ALA A 42 20.75 -6.66 -6.23
C ALA A 42 20.64 -8.00 -6.97
N VAL A 43 19.48 -8.32 -7.58
CA VAL A 43 19.30 -9.52 -8.42
C VAL A 43 20.26 -9.55 -9.60
N ARG A 44 20.44 -8.41 -10.28
CA ARG A 44 21.31 -8.31 -11.44
C ARG A 44 22.79 -8.44 -11.08
N HIS A 45 23.22 -7.88 -9.95
CA HIS A 45 24.62 -7.92 -9.52
C HIS A 45 24.99 -9.21 -8.75
N TRP A 46 24.03 -9.84 -8.05
CA TRP A 46 24.27 -11.00 -7.17
C TRP A 46 23.88 -12.33 -7.81
N THR A 47 24.03 -12.45 -9.13
CA THR A 47 23.79 -13.70 -9.87
C THR A 47 24.60 -14.90 -9.32
N VAL A 48 25.65 -14.65 -8.53
CA VAL A 48 26.57 -15.65 -7.96
C VAL A 48 26.20 -16.11 -6.53
N TYR A 49 25.45 -15.33 -5.73
CA TYR A 49 25.16 -15.65 -4.31
C TYR A 49 23.65 -15.75 -4.01
N ALA A 50 23.04 -16.83 -4.50
CA ALA A 50 21.64 -17.20 -4.28
C ALA A 50 21.11 -17.13 -2.84
N PRO A 51 21.84 -17.58 -1.79
CA PRO A 51 21.27 -17.65 -0.46
C PRO A 51 21.11 -16.27 0.20
N ALA A 52 21.89 -15.27 -0.22
CA ALA A 52 21.83 -13.93 0.36
C ALA A 52 20.71 -13.06 -0.23
N ILE A 53 20.20 -13.39 -1.42
CA ILE A 53 19.15 -12.60 -2.05
C ILE A 53 17.76 -12.87 -1.48
N VAL A 54 17.54 -14.09 -0.98
CA VAL A 54 16.28 -14.50 -0.36
C VAL A 54 15.92 -13.61 0.83
N PRO A 55 16.77 -13.42 1.86
CA PRO A 55 16.42 -12.56 3.00
C PRO A 55 16.23 -11.09 2.59
N LEU A 56 16.94 -10.60 1.56
CA LEU A 56 16.73 -9.26 1.01
C LEU A 56 15.33 -9.12 0.39
N LEU A 57 14.89 -10.11 -0.40
CA LEU A 57 13.56 -10.12 -1.03
C LEU A 57 12.45 -10.29 0.02
N PHE A 58 12.68 -11.08 1.08
CA PHE A 58 11.75 -11.19 2.22
C PHE A 58 11.65 -9.88 3.02
N ALA A 59 12.78 -9.23 3.33
CA ALA A 59 12.80 -7.94 4.01
C ALA A 59 12.08 -6.87 3.19
N ARG A 60 12.24 -6.88 1.86
CA ARG A 60 11.50 -6.01 0.95
C ARG A 60 10.00 -6.28 1.00
N ALA A 61 9.58 -7.54 0.95
CA ALA A 61 8.16 -7.91 1.00
C ALA A 61 7.51 -7.45 2.31
N LEU A 62 8.22 -7.62 3.43
CA LEU A 62 7.78 -7.11 4.73
C LEU A 62 7.63 -5.59 4.73
N PHE A 63 8.60 -4.87 4.16
CA PHE A 63 8.54 -3.41 4.03
C PHE A 63 7.34 -2.96 3.17
N GLY A 64 7.08 -3.63 2.05
CA GLY A 64 5.93 -3.34 1.19
C GLY A 64 4.59 -3.57 1.90
N LEU A 65 4.48 -4.61 2.71
CA LEU A 65 3.30 -4.87 3.56
C LEU A 65 3.13 -3.81 4.64
N LEU A 66 4.21 -3.33 5.25
CA LEU A 66 4.17 -2.22 6.22
C LEU A 66 3.71 -0.92 5.57
N ILE A 67 4.19 -0.60 4.37
CA ILE A 67 3.71 0.55 3.59
C ILE A 67 2.22 0.42 3.29
N ALA A 68 1.74 -0.79 2.94
CA ALA A 68 0.34 -1.02 2.63
C ALA A 68 -0.60 -0.80 3.83
N ALA A 69 -0.12 -0.98 5.06
CA ALA A 69 -0.91 -0.80 6.27
C ALA A 69 -1.39 0.66 6.46
N LEU A 70 -0.59 1.64 6.02
CA LEU A 70 -0.92 3.07 6.11
C LEU A 70 -2.18 3.43 5.31
N PRO A 71 -2.26 3.19 3.97
CA PRO A 71 -3.48 3.39 3.19
C PRO A 71 -4.70 2.65 3.75
N ILE A 72 -4.53 1.39 4.18
CA ILE A 72 -5.62 0.59 4.78
C ILE A 72 -6.14 1.28 6.04
N TRP A 73 -5.26 1.75 6.91
CA TRP A 73 -5.64 2.49 8.10
C TRP A 73 -6.40 3.78 7.78
N PHE A 74 -5.92 4.56 6.78
CA PHE A 74 -6.66 5.73 6.31
C PHE A 74 -8.04 5.37 5.75
N GLY A 75 -8.16 4.23 5.07
CA GLY A 75 -9.41 3.71 4.53
C GLY A 75 -10.41 3.28 5.61
N ILE A 76 -9.94 2.55 6.64
CA ILE A 76 -10.75 2.15 7.81
C ILE A 76 -11.26 3.38 8.57
N GLN A 77 -10.44 4.42 8.73
CA GLN A 77 -10.89 5.67 9.31
C GLN A 77 -12.00 6.35 8.46
N GLY A 78 -11.94 6.22 7.14
CA GLY A 78 -13.01 6.65 6.23
C GLY A 78 -14.33 5.91 6.49
N ILE A 79 -14.28 4.58 6.68
CA ILE A 79 -15.45 3.75 7.03
C ILE A 79 -16.02 4.19 8.39
N ARG A 80 -15.16 4.40 9.39
CA ARG A 80 -15.62 4.87 10.72
C ARG A 80 -16.34 6.21 10.61
N ALA A 81 -15.81 7.15 9.82
CA ALA A 81 -16.43 8.45 9.58
C ALA A 81 -17.78 8.35 8.85
N LEU A 82 -17.93 7.39 7.94
CA LEU A 82 -19.22 7.10 7.27
C LEU A 82 -20.28 6.58 8.24
N LYS A 83 -19.87 5.70 9.17
CA LYS A 83 -20.79 5.16 10.19
C LYS A 83 -21.32 6.25 11.12
N THR A 84 -20.50 7.25 11.44
CA THR A 84 -20.90 8.36 12.31
C THR A 84 -21.67 9.46 11.58
N HIS A 85 -21.44 9.64 10.28
CA HIS A 85 -22.07 10.68 9.47
C HIS A 85 -22.57 10.10 8.15
N ALA A 86 -23.79 9.56 8.17
CA ALA A 86 -24.48 9.08 6.98
C ALA A 86 -24.59 10.21 5.93
N GLY A 87 -24.06 9.98 4.72
CA GLY A 87 -24.01 10.98 3.65
C GLY A 87 -22.67 11.71 3.50
N TYR A 88 -21.65 11.40 4.32
CA TYR A 88 -20.32 11.99 4.18
C TYR A 88 -19.53 11.37 3.00
N SER A 89 -19.76 11.90 1.78
CA SER A 89 -19.12 11.46 0.53
C SER A 89 -17.59 11.39 0.60
N THR A 90 -16.96 12.27 1.39
CA THR A 90 -15.51 12.27 1.66
C THR A 90 -15.03 11.02 2.41
N GLY A 91 -15.84 10.53 3.37
CA GLY A 91 -15.54 9.31 4.13
C GLY A 91 -15.55 8.09 3.23
N LEU A 92 -16.48 8.06 2.26
CA LEU A 92 -16.56 7.03 1.22
C LEU A 92 -15.35 7.09 0.29
N LEU A 93 -15.04 8.25 -0.26
CA LEU A 93 -13.90 8.40 -1.18
C LEU A 93 -12.57 8.02 -0.50
N ARG A 94 -12.35 8.47 0.73
CA ARG A 94 -11.17 8.11 1.53
C ARG A 94 -11.11 6.61 1.84
N SER A 95 -12.26 6.01 2.15
CA SER A 95 -12.35 4.57 2.38
C SER A 95 -11.97 3.78 1.14
N VAL A 96 -12.58 4.10 0.00
CA VAL A 96 -12.34 3.42 -1.27
C VAL A 96 -10.87 3.60 -1.69
N LEU A 97 -10.37 4.84 -1.75
CA LEU A 97 -8.98 5.09 -2.15
C LEU A 97 -7.96 4.42 -1.21
N GLY A 98 -8.14 4.56 0.10
CA GLY A 98 -7.21 3.97 1.08
C GLY A 98 -7.17 2.44 0.99
N ILE A 99 -8.33 1.79 0.91
CA ILE A 99 -8.43 0.33 0.82
C ILE A 99 -7.94 -0.17 -0.55
N SER A 100 -8.33 0.46 -1.65
CA SER A 100 -7.90 0.05 -3.00
C SER A 100 -6.37 0.18 -3.18
N ILE A 101 -5.78 1.29 -2.75
CA ILE A 101 -4.33 1.50 -2.81
C ILE A 101 -3.61 0.48 -1.91
N GLY A 102 -4.09 0.31 -0.67
CA GLY A 102 -3.52 -0.67 0.25
C GLY A 102 -3.59 -2.11 -0.27
N ALA A 103 -4.75 -2.51 -0.80
CA ALA A 103 -4.95 -3.83 -1.39
C ALA A 103 -4.05 -4.07 -2.61
N ALA A 104 -3.87 -3.06 -3.46
CA ALA A 104 -2.95 -3.15 -4.60
C ALA A 104 -1.51 -3.43 -4.14
N PHE A 105 -1.02 -2.71 -3.13
CA PHE A 105 0.30 -3.00 -2.54
C PHE A 105 0.37 -4.42 -1.99
N VAL A 106 -0.62 -4.86 -1.20
CA VAL A 106 -0.66 -6.22 -0.65
C VAL A 106 -0.60 -7.29 -1.75
N ILE A 107 -1.40 -7.15 -2.81
CA ILE A 107 -1.42 -8.10 -3.93
C ILE A 107 -0.04 -8.20 -4.59
N VAL A 108 0.59 -7.05 -4.88
CA VAL A 108 1.92 -7.04 -5.51
C VAL A 108 2.97 -7.70 -4.61
N GLU A 109 2.91 -7.48 -3.30
CA GLU A 109 3.83 -8.12 -2.35
C GLU A 109 3.59 -9.63 -2.23
N ILE A 110 2.33 -10.09 -2.22
CA ILE A 110 1.98 -11.51 -2.24
C ILE A 110 2.53 -12.19 -3.50
N VAL A 111 2.30 -11.60 -4.68
CA VAL A 111 2.84 -12.12 -5.94
C VAL A 111 4.36 -12.18 -5.90
N THR A 112 5.01 -11.17 -5.33
CA THR A 112 6.47 -11.17 -5.16
C THR A 112 6.93 -12.35 -4.28
N LEU A 113 6.27 -12.59 -3.13
CA LEU A 113 6.60 -13.72 -2.26
C LEU A 113 6.45 -15.06 -2.98
N PHE A 114 5.39 -15.24 -3.77
CA PHE A 114 5.23 -16.45 -4.59
C PHE A 114 6.38 -16.63 -5.58
N MET A 115 6.80 -15.56 -6.27
CA MET A 115 7.94 -15.63 -7.19
C MET A 115 9.25 -15.98 -6.47
N VAL A 116 9.48 -15.44 -5.28
CA VAL A 116 10.66 -15.77 -4.45
C VAL A 116 10.66 -17.24 -4.06
N ILE A 117 9.53 -17.76 -3.57
CA ILE A 117 9.38 -19.16 -3.18
C ILE A 117 9.58 -20.08 -4.39
N ALA A 118 8.94 -19.78 -5.53
CA ALA A 118 9.09 -20.54 -6.77
C ALA A 118 10.55 -20.59 -7.23
N PHE A 119 11.26 -19.46 -7.15
CA PHE A 119 12.69 -19.39 -7.46
C PHE A 119 13.55 -20.23 -6.50
N MET A 120 13.25 -20.21 -5.20
CA MET A 120 13.94 -21.08 -4.22
C MET A 120 13.72 -22.56 -4.51
N ILE A 121 12.48 -22.96 -4.82
CA ILE A 121 12.14 -24.35 -5.16
C ILE A 121 12.87 -24.77 -6.44
N GLN A 122 12.85 -23.96 -7.49
CA GLN A 122 13.58 -24.24 -8.74
C GLN A 122 15.08 -24.44 -8.51
N ARG A 123 15.71 -23.60 -7.68
CA ARG A 123 17.14 -23.74 -7.35
C ARG A 123 17.45 -24.98 -6.53
N ASN A 124 16.56 -25.39 -5.64
CA ASN A 124 16.74 -26.63 -4.87
C ASN A 124 16.52 -27.88 -5.72
N ALA A 125 15.59 -27.87 -6.67
CA ALA A 125 15.32 -29.01 -7.55
C ALA A 125 16.42 -29.24 -8.62
N ALA A 126 17.24 -28.22 -8.91
CA ALA A 126 18.36 -28.30 -9.84
C ALA A 126 19.69 -28.74 -9.17
N ARG A 127 19.68 -29.00 -7.86
CA ARG A 127 20.80 -29.56 -7.10
C ARG A 127 20.50 -31.01 -6.76
#